data_AF-A0A359GUB3-F1
#
_entry.id   AF-A0A359GUB3-F1
#
_cell.length_a   1.000
_cell.length_b   1.000
_cell.length_c   1.000
_cell.angle_alpha   90.00
_cell.angle_beta   90.00
_cell.angle_gamma   90.00
#
_symmetry.space_group_name_H-M   'P 1'
#
loop_
_entity.id
_entity.type
_entity.pdbx_description
1 polymer ?
#
loop_
_entity_poly.entity_id
_entity_poly.type
_entity_poly.pdbx_seq_one_letter_code
_entity_poly.pdbx_strand_id
1 'polypeptide(L)'
;YQVSGAKVLEQIAVQMQKKKLPMIVDLRDESDHENPTRIVIVPRSNRVDQDALMAHLFATTDLEKNYRVNCNMIGINKRPQVKNIVMLLKEWLQFRTASVKRRLQFRLSKILHRLHILDG
;
A
#
# COMPACT_ATOMS: atom_id res chain seq x y z
N TYR A 1 -0.23 6.57 0.02
CA TYR A 1 -1.17 5.51 0.47
C TYR A 1 -1.76 5.89 1.82
N GLN A 2 -3.08 5.83 2.07
CA GLN A 2 -3.67 6.29 3.34
C GLN A 2 -3.21 7.72 3.77
N VAL A 3 -3.10 8.63 2.81
CA VAL A 3 -2.85 10.06 3.05
C VAL A 3 -4.07 10.80 2.51
N SER A 4 -4.64 11.68 3.34
CA SER A 4 -5.73 12.54 2.92
C SER A 4 -5.16 13.83 2.37
N GLY A 5 -5.59 14.24 1.17
CA GLY A 5 -5.19 15.51 0.56
C GLY A 5 -5.49 16.70 1.48
N ALA A 6 -6.67 16.71 2.11
CA ALA A 6 -7.07 17.74 3.07
C ALA A 6 -6.10 17.86 4.25
N LYS A 7 -5.58 16.74 4.77
CA LYS A 7 -4.64 16.74 5.89
C LYS A 7 -3.26 17.27 5.48
N VAL A 8 -2.83 16.97 4.26
CA VAL A 8 -1.58 17.53 3.70
C VAL A 8 -1.73 19.04 3.51
N LEU A 9 -2.87 19.50 2.98
CA LEU A 9 -3.17 20.92 2.81
C LEU A 9 -3.16 21.67 4.15
N GLU A 10 -3.80 21.09 5.18
CA GLU A 10 -3.80 21.65 6.54
C GLU A 10 -2.38 21.76 7.11
N GLN A 11 -1.54 20.74 6.96
CA GLN A 11 -0.15 20.77 7.41
C GLN A 11 0.65 21.89 6.73
N ILE A 12 0.49 22.05 5.42
CA ILE A 12 1.16 23.11 4.65
C ILE A 12 0.64 24.49 5.10
N ALA A 13 -0.67 24.66 5.27
CA ALA A 13 -1.27 25.91 5.73
C ALA A 13 -0.77 26.31 7.13
N VAL A 14 -0.64 25.35 8.06
CA VAL A 14 -0.07 25.58 9.39
C VAL A 14 1.40 26.03 9.30
N GLN A 15 2.18 25.48 8.38
CA GLN A 15 3.57 25.90 8.17
C GLN A 15 3.67 27.31 7.56
N MET A 16 2.74 27.67 6.67
CA MET A 16 2.63 29.03 6.12
C MET A 16 2.27 30.04 7.20
N GLN A 17 1.28 29.75 8.07
CA GLN A 17 0.91 30.61 9.20
C GLN A 17 2.06 30.83 10.19
N LYS A 18 2.87 29.79 10.42
CA LYS A 18 4.08 29.85 11.25
C LYS A 18 5.27 30.56 10.58
N LYS A 19 5.07 31.15 9.39
CA LYS A 19 6.09 31.84 8.58
C LYS A 19 7.31 30.97 8.23
N LYS A 20 7.18 29.64 8.26
CA LYS A 20 8.27 28.71 7.91
C LYS A 20 8.44 28.56 6.39
N LEU A 21 7.40 28.87 5.62
CA LEU A 21 7.38 28.77 4.15
C LEU A 21 7.10 30.15 3.52
N PRO A 22 8.01 31.14 3.63
CA PRO A 22 7.81 32.47 3.04
C PRO A 22 7.80 32.46 1.50
N MET A 23 8.32 31.38 0.92
CA MET A 23 8.50 31.13 -0.50
C MET A 23 7.22 30.65 -1.20
N ILE A 24 6.19 30.23 -0.46
CA ILE A 24 4.86 29.89 -0.99
C ILE A 24 3.93 31.09 -0.81
N VAL A 25 3.16 31.42 -1.84
CA VAL A 25 2.13 32.48 -1.79
C VAL A 25 0.74 31.90 -1.63
N ASP A 26 0.44 30.82 -2.33
CA ASP A 26 -0.90 30.25 -2.34
C ASP A 26 -0.85 28.72 -2.43
N LEU A 27 -1.88 28.10 -1.88
CA LEU A 27 -2.07 26.66 -1.82
C LEU A 27 -3.53 26.36 -2.19
N ARG A 28 -3.75 25.62 -3.27
CA ARG A 28 -5.08 25.34 -3.81
C ARG A 28 -5.31 23.85 -4.02
N ASP A 29 -6.51 23.40 -3.67
CA ASP A 29 -7.01 22.07 -4.03
C ASP A 29 -7.86 22.21 -5.30
N GLU A 30 -7.35 21.69 -6.41
CA GLU A 30 -8.04 21.64 -7.71
C GLU A 30 -8.51 20.20 -8.01
N SER A 31 -8.76 19.40 -6.97
CA SER A 31 -9.27 18.04 -7.14
C SER A 31 -10.72 18.06 -7.65
N ASP A 32 -10.96 17.40 -8.78
CA ASP A 32 -12.26 17.29 -9.44
C ASP A 32 -12.56 15.82 -9.82
N HIS A 33 -13.64 15.59 -10.55
CA HIS A 33 -14.01 14.23 -10.99
C HIS A 33 -13.03 13.66 -12.02
N GLU A 34 -12.34 14.50 -12.80
CA GLU A 34 -11.36 14.08 -13.81
C GLU A 34 -9.96 13.88 -13.19
N ASN A 35 -9.64 14.61 -12.13
CA ASN A 35 -8.39 14.67 -11.40
C ASN A 35 -8.66 14.36 -9.91
N PRO A 36 -8.68 13.08 -9.50
CA PRO A 36 -9.06 12.68 -8.15
C PRO A 36 -8.19 13.25 -7.02
N THR A 37 -6.97 13.71 -7.32
CA THR A 37 -6.11 14.40 -6.36
C THR A 37 -5.20 15.36 -7.11
N ARG A 38 -5.43 16.66 -6.95
CA ARG A 38 -4.64 17.73 -7.58
C ARG A 38 -4.43 18.89 -6.60
N ILE A 39 -3.25 18.93 -6.00
CA ILE A 39 -2.83 19.99 -5.08
C ILE A 39 -1.87 20.91 -5.83
N VAL A 40 -2.19 22.19 -5.88
CA VAL A 40 -1.40 23.22 -6.55
C VAL A 40 -0.72 24.10 -5.50
N ILE A 41 0.61 24.16 -5.57
CA ILE A 41 1.44 25.01 -4.71
C ILE A 41 2.00 26.13 -5.58
N VAL A 42 1.67 27.39 -5.24
CA VAL A 42 2.10 28.56 -6.00
C VAL A 42 3.28 29.22 -5.29
N PRO A 43 4.49 29.19 -5.86
CA PRO A 43 5.63 29.89 -5.29
C PRO A 43 5.49 31.41 -5.48
N ARG A 44 6.22 32.18 -4.66
CA ARG A 44 6.21 33.64 -4.72
C ARG A 44 6.78 34.22 -6.02
N SER A 45 7.73 33.52 -6.64
CA SER A 45 8.38 33.95 -7.86
C SER A 45 8.93 32.73 -8.60
N ASN A 46 9.09 32.84 -9.92
CA ASN A 46 9.78 31.84 -10.74
C ASN A 46 11.26 31.66 -10.38
N ARG A 47 11.83 32.56 -9.55
CA ARG A 47 13.21 32.43 -9.03
C ARG A 47 13.32 31.48 -7.82
N VAL A 48 12.20 31.07 -7.24
CA VAL A 48 12.19 30.12 -6.12
C VAL A 48 12.56 28.74 -6.65
N ASP A 49 13.55 28.12 -6.00
CA ASP A 49 13.92 26.73 -6.26
C ASP A 49 12.79 25.80 -5.80
N GLN A 50 12.11 25.19 -6.77
CA GLN A 50 10.99 24.30 -6.53
C GLN A 50 11.45 22.96 -5.95
N ASP A 51 12.65 22.49 -6.32
CA ASP A 51 13.17 21.21 -5.85
C ASP A 51 13.54 21.29 -4.37
N ALA A 52 14.19 22.39 -3.96
CA ALA A 52 14.48 22.65 -2.56
C ALA A 52 13.20 22.83 -1.73
N LEU A 53 12.18 23.48 -2.27
CA LEU A 53 10.88 23.62 -1.63
C LEU A 53 10.22 22.25 -1.42
N MET A 54 10.19 21.42 -2.46
CA MET A 54 9.60 20.08 -2.38
C MET A 54 10.35 19.18 -1.41
N ALA A 55 11.70 19.23 -1.38
CA ALA A 55 12.50 18.50 -0.41
C ALA A 55 12.14 18.86 1.05
N HIS A 56 11.93 20.15 1.34
CA HIS A 56 11.48 20.58 2.65
C HIS A 56 10.04 20.09 2.96
N LEU A 57 9.14 20.14 1.99
CA LEU A 57 7.77 19.68 2.16
C LEU A 57 7.71 18.17 2.40
N PHE A 58 8.51 17.36 1.69
CA PHE A 58 8.62 15.92 1.94
C PHE A 58 9.09 15.62 3.36
N ALA A 59 10.09 16.36 3.87
CA ALA A 59 10.61 16.15 5.21
C ALA A 59 9.63 16.56 6.34
N THR A 60 8.67 17.45 6.07
CA THR A 60 7.86 18.11 7.11
C THR A 60 6.36 17.89 7.01
N THR A 61 5.89 17.26 5.93
CA THR A 61 4.46 16.98 5.68
C THR A 61 4.26 15.51 5.32
N ASP A 62 3.02 15.04 5.37
CA ASP A 62 2.63 13.68 4.98
C ASP A 62 2.75 13.40 3.46
N LEU A 63 3.34 14.31 2.67
CA LEU A 63 3.71 14.03 1.26
C LEU A 63 4.71 12.88 1.17
N GLU A 64 5.62 12.76 2.13
CA GLU A 64 6.46 11.58 2.32
C GLU A 64 6.09 10.92 3.65
N LYS A 65 5.85 9.61 3.61
CA LYS A 65 5.42 8.87 4.80
C LYS A 65 6.12 7.53 4.91
N ASN A 66 6.66 7.29 6.10
CA ASN A 66 7.26 6.01 6.45
C ASN A 66 6.19 5.01 6.87
N TYR A 67 6.17 3.83 6.23
CA TYR A 67 5.30 2.72 6.62
C TYR A 67 6.12 1.67 7.34
N ARG A 68 5.74 1.36 8.58
CA ARG A 68 6.34 0.25 9.31
C ARG A 68 5.87 -1.06 8.69
N VAL A 69 6.82 -1.86 8.20
CA VAL A 69 6.55 -3.19 7.68
C VAL A 69 6.90 -4.21 8.75
N ASN A 70 5.91 -5.00 9.18
CA ASN A 70 6.13 -6.16 10.05
C ASN A 70 5.40 -7.37 9.47
N CYS A 71 6.15 -8.30 8.90
CA CYS A 71 5.63 -9.51 8.29
C CYS A 71 5.40 -10.63 9.33
N ASN A 72 4.67 -10.32 10.40
CA ASN A 72 4.26 -11.30 11.41
C ASN A 72 2.98 -12.03 10.98
N MET A 73 3.02 -13.35 10.88
CA MET A 73 1.89 -14.17 10.45
C MET A 73 1.90 -15.57 11.06
N ILE A 74 0.73 -16.21 11.11
CA ILE A 74 0.58 -17.59 11.57
C ILE A 74 1.01 -18.52 10.44
N GLY A 75 1.93 -19.43 10.74
CA GLY A 75 2.37 -20.44 9.77
C GLY A 75 1.49 -21.67 9.64
N ILE A 76 1.87 -22.56 8.74
CA ILE A 76 1.32 -23.92 8.59
C ILE A 76 1.48 -24.69 9.92
N ASN A 77 2.52 -24.39 10.69
CA ASN A 77 2.75 -24.90 12.04
C ASN A 77 1.81 -24.31 13.11
N LYS A 78 0.85 -23.46 12.72
CA LYS A 78 -0.12 -22.77 13.60
C LYS A 78 0.51 -21.88 14.68
N ARG A 79 1.77 -21.47 14.51
CA ARG A 79 2.46 -20.56 15.44
C ARG A 79 2.69 -19.19 14.77
N PRO A 80 2.57 -18.09 15.52
CA PRO A 80 2.91 -16.76 15.02
C PRO A 80 4.43 -16.65 14.85
N GLN A 81 4.86 -16.11 13.71
CA GLN A 81 6.27 -15.88 13.42
C GLN A 81 6.43 -14.72 12.44
N VAL A 82 7.46 -13.90 12.67
CA VAL A 82 7.93 -12.91 11.69
C VAL A 82 8.68 -13.63 10.57
N LYS A 83 8.25 -13.46 9.33
CA LYS A 83 8.79 -14.16 8.16
C LYS A 83 9.36 -13.17 7.16
N ASN A 84 10.49 -13.53 6.57
CA ASN A 84 10.99 -12.85 5.39
C ASN A 84 10.22 -13.32 4.15
N ILE A 85 10.40 -12.62 3.03
CA ILE A 85 9.68 -12.88 1.77
C ILE A 85 9.92 -14.31 1.29
N VAL A 86 11.16 -14.82 1.38
CA VAL A 86 11.51 -16.17 0.90
C VAL A 86 10.80 -17.25 1.72
N MET A 87 10.80 -17.13 3.05
CA MET A 87 10.10 -18.06 3.94
C MET A 87 8.59 -18.05 3.67
N LEU A 88 8.00 -16.86 3.54
CA LEU A 88 6.59 -16.68 3.21
C LEU A 88 6.21 -17.38 1.91
N LEU A 89 6.98 -17.17 0.84
CA LEU A 89 6.71 -17.77 -0.47
C LEU A 89 6.86 -19.29 -0.45
N LYS A 90 7.92 -19.82 0.17
CA LYS A 90 8.12 -21.28 0.29
C LYS A 90 6.97 -21.95 1.02
N GLU A 91 6.55 -21.35 2.12
CA GLU A 91 5.45 -21.87 2.93
C GLU A 91 4.11 -21.75 2.20
N TRP A 92 3.87 -20.65 1.50
CA TRP A 92 2.69 -20.51 0.65
C TRP A 92 2.65 -21.55 -0.47
N LEU A 93 3.78 -21.86 -1.10
CA LEU A 93 3.88 -22.92 -2.11
C LEU A 93 3.60 -24.30 -1.53
N GLN A 94 4.10 -24.59 -0.32
CA GLN A 94 3.80 -25.84 0.39
C GLN A 94 2.30 -25.97 0.67
N PHE A 95 1.68 -24.91 1.21
CA PHE A 95 0.25 -24.85 1.43
C PHE A 95 -0.52 -25.07 0.12
N ARG A 96 -0.15 -24.35 -0.95
CA ARG A 96 -0.85 -24.41 -2.24
C ARG A 96 -0.75 -25.79 -2.88
N THR A 97 0.42 -26.43 -2.80
CA THR A 97 0.64 -27.79 -3.30
C THR A 97 -0.27 -28.79 -2.58
N ALA A 98 -0.36 -28.70 -1.25
CA ALA A 98 -1.24 -29.54 -0.45
C ALA A 98 -2.72 -29.31 -0.81
N SER A 99 -3.15 -28.06 -1.00
CA SER A 99 -4.52 -27.74 -1.43
C SER A 99 -4.86 -28.34 -2.80
N VAL A 100 -3.95 -28.21 -3.77
CA VAL A 100 -4.16 -28.77 -5.12
C VAL A 100 -4.20 -30.29 -5.07
N LYS A 101 -3.32 -30.95 -4.31
CA LYS A 101 -3.35 -32.41 -4.14
C LYS A 101 -4.68 -32.89 -3.56
N ARG A 102 -5.18 -32.24 -2.50
CA ARG A 102 -6.49 -32.58 -1.91
C ARG A 102 -7.63 -32.40 -2.91
N ARG A 103 -7.61 -31.33 -3.71
CA ARG A 103 -8.61 -31.09 -4.77
C ARG A 103 -8.60 -32.19 -5.84
N LEU A 104 -7.42 -32.64 -6.27
CA LEU A 104 -7.28 -33.71 -7.24
C LEU A 104 -7.73 -35.06 -6.66
N GLN A 105 -7.35 -35.37 -5.42
CA GLN A 105 -7.78 -36.58 -4.72
C GLN A 105 -9.30 -36.63 -4.57
N PHE A 106 -9.94 -35.52 -4.19
CA PHE A 106 -11.40 -35.45 -4.11
C PHE A 106 -12.07 -35.77 -5.46
N ARG A 107 -11.54 -35.21 -6.56
CA ARG A 107 -12.06 -35.49 -7.90
C ARG A 107 -11.83 -36.96 -8.29
N LEU A 108 -10.65 -37.51 -7.99
CA LEU A 108 -10.32 -38.90 -8.24
C LEU A 108 -11.27 -39.85 -7.49
N SER A 109 -11.51 -39.63 -6.20
CA SER A 109 -12.43 -40.45 -5.40
C SER A 109 -13.86 -40.43 -5.97
N LYS A 110 -14.34 -39.29 -6.46
CA LYS A 110 -15.64 -39.22 -7.14
C LYS A 110 -15.69 -40.04 -8.42
N ILE A 111 -14.63 -39.99 -9.23
CA ILE A 111 -14.54 -40.75 -10.48
C ILE A 111 -14.51 -42.25 -10.18
N LEU A 112 -13.69 -42.70 -9.21
CA LEU A 112 -13.60 -44.10 -8.82
C LEU A 112 -14.93 -44.64 -8.29
N HIS A 113 -15.64 -43.86 -7.46
CA HIS A 113 -16.96 -44.25 -6.99
C HIS A 113 -17.97 -44.38 -8.15
N ARG A 114 -17.90 -43.49 -9.14
CA ARG A 114 -18.77 -43.56 -10.32
C ARG A 114 -18.44 -44.76 -11.21
N LEU A 115 -17.16 -45.06 -11.42
CA LEU A 115 -16.73 -46.25 -12.17
C LEU A 115 -17.19 -47.53 -11.47
N HIS A 116 -17.06 -47.61 -10.15
CA HIS A 116 -17.52 -48.77 -9.39
C HIS A 116 -19.03 -49.04 -9.54
N ILE A 117 -19.85 -47.99 -9.62
CA ILE A 117 -21.30 -48.10 -9.88
C ILE A 117 -21.59 -48.52 -11.33
N LEU A 118 -20.69 -48.25 -12.28
CA LEU A 118 -20.89 -48.62 -13.70
C LEU A 118 -20.46 -50.06 -13.99
N ASP A 119 -19.49 -50.59 -13.25
CA ASP A 119 -18.99 -51.96 -13.41
C ASP A 119 -19.87 -53.02 -12.72
N GLY A 120 -20.71 -52.63 -11.77
CA GLY A 120 -21.67 -53.50 -11.07
C GLY A 120 -23.09 -53.29 -11.54
#